data_AF-A0A1Q6WCN3-F1
#
_entry.id   AF-A0A1Q6WCN3-F1
#
_cell.length_a   1.000
_cell.length_b   1.000
_cell.length_c   1.000
_cell.angle_alpha   90.00
_cell.angle_beta   90.00
_cell.angle_gamma   90.00
#
_symmetry.space_group_name_H-M   'P 1'
#
loop_
_entity.id
_entity.type
_entity.pdbx_description
1 polymer ?
#
loop_
_entity_poly.entity_id
_entity_poly.type
_entity_poly.pdbx_seq_one_letter_code
_entity_poly.pdbx_strand_id
1 'polypeptide(L)'
;MIVRIALLLVLAASIGASAQPPERGPADLKTLPSDRQVTSVAYCNGAYRLALKDGTVRTFKEYDLAFKIDTGAAGPAKGRPALVATGRVGDRAFLVFSELDELKDALTTRC
;
A
#
# COMPACT_ATOMS: atom_id res chain seq x y z
N MET A 1 -39.62 -56.30 -11.11
CA MET A 1 -39.66 -55.02 -10.37
C MET A 1 -38.29 -54.37 -10.53
N ILE A 2 -38.03 -53.58 -11.58
CA ILE A 2 -38.30 -52.13 -11.68
C ILE A 2 -37.97 -51.42 -10.35
N VAL A 3 -36.86 -50.67 -10.29
CA VAL A 3 -36.86 -49.20 -10.05
C VAL A 3 -35.53 -48.62 -10.57
N ARG A 4 -35.67 -47.58 -11.40
CA ARG A 4 -34.65 -46.64 -11.89
C ARG A 4 -34.44 -45.54 -10.86
N ILE A 5 -33.22 -45.18 -10.48
CA ILE A 5 -32.87 -43.84 -9.93
C ILE A 5 -31.41 -43.57 -10.36
N ALA A 6 -31.16 -42.91 -11.50
CA ALA A 6 -31.13 -41.45 -11.71
C ALA A 6 -30.00 -40.72 -10.94
N LEU A 7 -28.90 -40.50 -11.68
CA LEU A 7 -27.92 -39.42 -11.65
C LEU A 7 -28.15 -38.27 -10.65
N LEU A 8 -27.09 -37.87 -9.93
CA LEU A 8 -26.75 -36.46 -9.70
C LEU A 8 -25.26 -36.31 -9.32
N LEU A 9 -24.45 -35.92 -10.32
CA LEU A 9 -23.18 -35.23 -10.11
C LEU A 9 -23.47 -33.86 -9.51
N VAL A 10 -22.90 -33.54 -8.34
CA VAL A 10 -22.80 -32.16 -7.86
C VAL A 10 -21.31 -31.83 -7.74
N LEU A 11 -20.77 -31.20 -8.79
CA LEU A 11 -19.49 -30.52 -8.73
C LEU A 11 -19.72 -29.19 -7.99
N ALA A 12 -19.42 -29.15 -6.69
CA ALA A 12 -19.38 -27.90 -5.95
C ALA A 12 -18.10 -27.14 -6.35
N ALA A 13 -18.18 -26.31 -7.39
CA ALA A 13 -17.16 -25.30 -7.65
C ALA A 13 -17.28 -24.21 -6.57
N SER A 14 -16.47 -24.32 -5.52
CA SER A 14 -16.34 -23.25 -4.53
C SER A 14 -15.69 -22.04 -5.20
N ILE A 15 -16.50 -21.06 -5.58
CA ILE A 15 -16.07 -19.69 -5.87
C ILE A 15 -15.68 -19.08 -4.52
N GLY A 16 -14.51 -19.44 -4.02
CA GLY A 16 -13.88 -18.70 -2.96
C GLY A 16 -13.39 -17.38 -3.54
N ALA A 17 -14.22 -16.34 -3.46
CA ALA A 17 -13.69 -14.98 -3.46
C ALA A 17 -12.72 -14.91 -2.28
N SER A 18 -11.42 -15.01 -2.56
CA SER A 18 -10.40 -14.83 -1.54
C SER A 18 -10.45 -13.37 -1.11
N ALA A 19 -11.19 -13.10 -0.02
CA ALA A 19 -11.00 -11.89 0.74
C ALA A 19 -9.54 -11.90 1.21
N GLN A 20 -8.67 -11.18 0.50
CA GLN A 20 -7.29 -11.02 0.91
C GLN A 20 -7.33 -10.39 2.31
N PRO A 21 -6.67 -10.98 3.33
CA PRO A 21 -6.52 -10.32 4.62
C PRO A 21 -5.97 -8.91 4.37
N PRO A 22 -6.43 -7.88 5.11
CA PRO A 22 -5.86 -6.56 4.97
C PRO A 22 -4.34 -6.70 5.11
N GLU A 23 -3.59 -6.23 4.11
CA GLU A 23 -2.13 -6.24 4.17
C GLU A 23 -1.73 -5.54 5.46
N ARG A 24 -1.31 -6.30 6.48
CA ARG A 24 -0.95 -5.73 7.79
C ARG A 24 0.37 -4.99 7.62
N GLY A 25 0.25 -3.70 7.34
CA GLY A 25 1.31 -2.75 7.67
C GLY A 25 1.61 -2.76 9.17
N PRO A 26 2.61 -1.99 9.61
CA PRO A 26 2.86 -1.73 11.03
C PRO A 26 1.56 -1.49 11.81
N ALA A 27 1.48 -1.97 13.05
CA ALA A 27 0.25 -1.94 13.85
C ALA A 27 -0.30 -0.52 14.08
N ASP A 28 0.56 0.50 14.09
CA ASP A 28 0.17 1.91 14.04
C ASP A 28 1.24 2.72 13.29
N LEU A 29 0.86 3.30 12.14
CA LEU A 29 1.74 4.09 11.29
C LEU A 29 2.15 5.43 11.91
N LYS A 30 1.46 5.90 12.96
CA LYS A 30 1.85 7.12 13.70
C LYS A 30 3.12 6.93 14.51
N THR A 31 3.45 5.69 14.85
CA THR A 31 4.60 5.32 15.68
C THR A 31 5.87 5.04 14.87
N LEU A 32 5.81 5.22 13.55
CA LEU A 32 6.94 4.94 12.69
C LEU A 32 8.16 5.79 13.05
N PRO A 33 9.38 5.24 12.94
CA PRO A 33 10.60 6.01 13.07
C PRO A 33 10.71 7.09 11.98
N SER A 34 11.57 8.09 12.20
CA SER A 34 11.71 9.26 11.32
C SER A 34 12.19 8.93 9.90
N ASP A 35 12.95 7.85 9.74
CA ASP A 35 13.39 7.28 8.46
C ASP A 35 12.25 6.63 7.65
N ARG A 36 11.02 6.64 8.18
CA ARG A 36 9.80 6.16 7.51
C ARG A 36 8.66 7.18 7.49
N GLN A 37 8.92 8.42 7.94
CA GLN A 37 7.98 9.53 7.83
C GLN A 37 8.40 10.44 6.67
N VAL A 38 7.56 10.59 5.66
CA VAL A 38 7.85 11.40 4.46
C VAL A 38 7.44 12.86 4.70
N THR A 39 8.26 13.79 4.20
CA THR A 39 8.04 15.24 4.30
C THR A 39 7.80 15.91 2.96
N SER A 40 8.28 15.32 1.86
CA SER A 40 7.96 15.78 0.50
C SER A 40 8.15 14.67 -0.52
N VAL A 41 7.44 14.79 -1.65
CA VAL A 41 7.51 13.87 -2.78
C VAL A 41 7.80 14.65 -4.06
N ALA A 42 8.93 14.37 -4.69
CA ALA A 42 9.30 14.94 -5.98
C ALA A 42 9.33 13.85 -7.05
N TYR A 43 8.71 14.10 -8.20
CA TYR A 43 8.78 13.24 -9.37
C TYR A 43 9.71 13.86 -10.42
N CYS A 44 10.67 13.07 -10.91
CA CYS A 44 11.59 13.43 -11.98
C CYS A 44 12.01 12.17 -12.74
N ASN A 45 11.94 12.20 -14.07
CA ASN A 45 12.46 11.15 -14.97
C ASN A 45 12.05 9.71 -14.59
N GLY A 46 10.77 9.47 -14.30
CA GLY A 46 10.25 8.13 -13.99
C GLY A 46 10.59 7.60 -12.60
N ALA A 47 11.00 8.49 -11.68
CA ALA A 47 11.30 8.15 -10.30
C ALA A 47 10.71 9.16 -9.31
N TYR A 48 10.35 8.65 -8.14
CA TYR A 48 9.94 9.43 -6.98
C TYR A 48 11.12 9.57 -6.01
N ARG A 49 11.41 10.79 -5.61
CA ARG A 49 12.37 11.14 -4.56
C ARG A 49 11.58 11.56 -3.33
N LEU A 50 11.71 10.78 -2.26
CA LEU A 50 11.04 11.01 -0.99
C LEU A 50 12.03 11.62 -0.02
N ALA A 51 11.77 12.84 0.44
CA ALA A 51 12.49 13.39 1.59
C ALA A 51 11.85 12.82 2.86
N LEU A 52 12.69 12.34 3.77
CA LEU A 52 12.28 11.75 5.04
C LEU A 52 12.49 12.74 6.18
N LYS A 53 11.81 12.49 7.30
CA LYS A 53 11.85 13.36 8.48
C LYS A 53 13.22 13.39 9.16
N ASP A 54 14.01 12.33 9.00
CA ASP A 54 15.40 12.29 9.47
C ASP A 54 16.38 13.05 8.56
N GLY A 55 15.90 13.67 7.48
CA GLY A 55 16.71 14.43 6.52
C GLY A 55 17.29 13.58 5.40
N THR A 56 17.10 12.25 5.40
CA THR A 56 17.54 11.39 4.30
C THR A 56 16.59 11.47 3.11
N VAL A 57 17.08 11.06 1.94
CA VAL A 57 16.30 10.98 0.70
C VAL A 57 16.33 9.56 0.19
N ARG A 58 15.15 9.01 -0.15
CA ARG A 58 15.03 7.71 -0.82
C ARG A 58 14.43 7.88 -2.20
N THR A 59 14.98 7.15 -3.17
CA THR A 59 14.51 7.17 -4.55
C THR A 59 13.87 5.84 -4.90
N PHE A 60 12.69 5.90 -5.53
CA PHE A 60 11.95 4.75 -5.99
C PHE A 60 11.63 4.93 -7.48
N LYS A 61 11.80 3.89 -8.29
CA LYS A 61 11.26 3.90 -9.65
C LYS A 61 9.73 3.89 -9.59
N GLU A 62 9.08 4.38 -10.64
CA GLU A 62 7.63 4.51 -10.69
C GLU A 62 6.88 3.20 -10.36
N TYR A 63 7.37 2.06 -10.86
CA TYR A 63 6.77 0.74 -10.62
C TYR A 63 7.09 0.13 -9.24
N ASP A 64 8.01 0.74 -8.50
CA ASP A 64 8.45 0.28 -7.19
C ASP A 64 7.75 1.00 -6.03
N LEU A 65 7.08 2.14 -6.29
CA LEU A 65 6.31 2.88 -5.30
C LEU A 65 4.82 2.87 -5.62
N ALA A 66 4.01 2.32 -4.71
CA ALA A 66 2.56 2.41 -4.82
C ALA A 66 1.99 3.37 -3.76
N PHE A 67 1.05 4.22 -4.16
CA PHE A 67 0.35 5.12 -3.26
C PHE A 67 -0.87 4.44 -2.65
N LYS A 68 -1.06 4.62 -1.35
CA LYS A 68 -2.22 4.12 -0.60
C LYS A 68 -2.82 5.24 0.24
N ILE A 69 -4.10 5.10 0.59
CA ILE A 69 -4.78 5.98 1.54
C ILE A 69 -5.29 5.10 2.68
N ASP A 70 -5.00 5.51 3.91
CA ASP A 70 -5.48 4.85 5.12
C ASP A 70 -6.01 5.91 6.10
N THR A 71 -7.33 6.08 6.12
CA THR A 71 -8.04 7.00 7.02
C THR A 71 -8.30 6.38 8.40
N GLY A 72 -7.76 5.19 8.68
CA GLY A 72 -8.00 4.44 9.90
C GLY A 72 -7.29 4.99 11.13
N ALA A 73 -7.71 4.55 12.31
CA ALA A 73 -7.10 4.94 13.58
C ALA A 73 -5.60 4.56 13.68
N ALA A 74 -5.19 3.49 12.98
CA ALA A 74 -3.80 3.06 12.85
C ALA A 74 -3.07 3.64 11.61
N GLY A 75 -3.78 4.43 10.79
CA GLY A 75 -3.22 5.10 9.61
C GLY A 75 -2.15 6.14 9.97
N PRO A 76 -1.45 6.72 8.98
CA PRO A 76 -0.46 7.76 9.25
C PRO A 76 -1.12 8.99 9.88
N ALA A 77 -0.31 9.84 10.49
CA ALA A 77 -0.79 11.15 10.93
C ALA A 77 -0.91 12.08 9.71
N LYS A 78 -1.91 12.98 9.74
CA LYS A 78 -2.08 14.02 8.71
C LYS A 78 -0.82 14.87 8.56
N GLY A 79 -0.41 15.10 7.31
CA GLY A 79 0.80 15.82 6.95
C GLY A 79 2.08 15.01 7.17
N ARG A 80 1.98 13.71 7.49
CA ARG A 80 3.11 12.80 7.72
C ARG A 80 2.87 11.46 7.04
N PRO A 81 2.89 11.40 5.69
CA PRO A 81 2.74 10.14 4.97
C PRO A 81 3.78 9.10 5.41
N ALA A 82 3.36 7.85 5.46
CA ALA A 82 4.15 6.73 5.96
C ALA A 82 4.78 5.92 4.82
N LEU A 83 6.09 5.69 4.90
CA LEU A 83 6.81 4.79 4.01
C LEU A 83 6.85 3.38 4.60
N VAL A 84 6.20 2.42 3.93
CA VAL A 84 6.10 1.03 4.38
C VAL A 84 6.76 0.10 3.36
N ALA A 85 7.82 -0.60 3.77
CA ALA A 85 8.45 -1.60 2.93
C ALA A 85 7.54 -2.83 2.76
N THR A 86 7.51 -3.41 1.55
CA THR A 86 6.62 -4.54 1.23
C THR A 86 7.20 -5.91 1.59
N GLY A 87 8.40 -5.97 2.18
CA GLY A 87 9.03 -7.21 2.65
C GLY A 87 9.46 -8.20 1.56
N ARG A 88 9.26 -7.89 0.28
CA ARG A 88 9.78 -8.68 -0.86
C ARG A 88 11.16 -8.17 -1.27
N VAL A 89 11.98 -9.04 -1.88
CA VAL A 89 13.28 -8.67 -2.47
C VAL A 89 13.06 -7.54 -3.48
N GLY A 90 13.73 -6.41 -3.25
CA GLY A 90 13.64 -5.20 -4.08
C GLY A 90 13.23 -3.96 -3.30
N ASP A 91 13.43 -2.80 -3.90
CA ASP A 91 13.14 -1.49 -3.29
C ASP A 91 11.64 -1.14 -3.30
N ARG A 92 10.74 -2.12 -3.20
CA ARG A 92 9.31 -1.87 -3.33
C ARG A 92 8.68 -1.40 -2.04
N ALA A 93 7.95 -0.29 -2.10
CA ALA A 93 7.33 0.33 -0.95
C ALA A 93 5.91 0.82 -1.23
N PHE A 94 5.15 0.97 -0.15
CA PHE A 94 3.93 1.77 -0.13
C PHE A 94 4.23 3.12 0.48
N LEU A 95 3.75 4.18 -0.17
CA LEU A 95 3.61 5.48 0.46
C LEU A 95 2.14 5.67 0.83
N VAL A 96 1.86 5.67 2.12
CA VAL A 96 0.51 5.70 2.69
C VAL A 96 0.20 7.11 3.16
N PHE A 97 -0.88 7.68 2.64
CA PHE A 97 -1.43 8.99 3.03
C PHE A 97 -2.60 8.83 4.00
N SER A 98 -2.85 9.86 4.80
CA SER A 98 -3.95 9.86 5.77
C SER A 98 -5.30 10.16 5.12
N GLU A 99 -5.30 10.84 3.96
CA GLU A 99 -6.49 11.24 3.22
C GLU A 99 -6.16 11.46 1.72
N LEU A 100 -7.19 11.52 0.88
CA LEU A 100 -7.02 11.68 -0.57
C LEU A 100 -6.46 13.06 -0.95
N ASP A 101 -6.85 14.12 -0.27
CA ASP A 101 -6.39 15.47 -0.60
C ASP A 101 -4.90 15.65 -0.31
N GLU A 102 -4.39 15.02 0.76
CA GLU A 102 -2.94 14.97 1.03
C GLU A 102 -2.16 14.32 -0.13
N LEU A 103 -2.69 13.26 -0.74
CA LEU A 103 -2.06 12.63 -1.90
C LEU A 103 -2.05 13.56 -3.12
N LYS A 104 -3.15 14.28 -3.36
CA LYS A 104 -3.24 15.23 -4.49
C LYS A 104 -2.24 16.37 -4.35
N ASP A 105 -2.04 16.85 -3.13
CA ASP A 105 -1.19 18.00 -2.83
C ASP A 105 0.30 17.64 -2.66
N ALA A 106 0.61 16.38 -2.34
CA ALA A 106 1.98 15.97 -2.01
C ALA A 106 2.94 15.89 -3.21
N LEU A 107 2.42 15.64 -4.41
CA LEU A 107 3.24 15.36 -5.59
C LEU A 107 3.69 16.64 -6.29
N THR A 108 5.00 16.81 -6.43
CA THR A 108 5.59 17.93 -7.18
C THR A 108 6.46 17.42 -8.33
N THR A 109 6.39 18.06 -9.50
CA THR A 109 7.35 17.79 -10.59
C THR A 109 8.59 18.63 -10.36
N ARG A 110 9.70 18.00 -9.95
CA ARG A 110 10.97 18.68 -9.67
C ARG A 110 12.17 17.75 -9.85
N CYS A 111 13.14 18.24 -10.61
CA CYS A 111 14.53 17.82 -10.61
C CYS A 111 15.34 18.92 -9.89
#